data_AF-A0A537VWM1-F1
#
_entry.id   AF-A0A537VWM1-F1
#
_cell.length_a   1.000
_cell.length_b   1.000
_cell.length_c   1.000
_cell.angle_alpha   90.00
_cell.angle_beta   90.00
_cell.angle_gamma   90.00
#
_symmetry.space_group_name_H-M   'P 1'
#
loop_
_entity.id
_entity.type
_entity.pdbx_description
1 polymer ?
#
loop_
_entity_poly.entity_id
_entity_poly.type
_entity_poly.pdbx_seq_one_letter_code
_entity_poly.pdbx_strand_id
1 'polypeptide(L)'
;MQAHENLDRSTIAGYELLVYLGVASLLGALFGVMNSLPGVGKALLLSTLTVAAGAAGAALLQRETRSSARAAGLLWFLSVVFAAGAGSYLSGSGHRGVIKPLLFSGAPALAFAVFYWSINRAGAQLVALWASGMLVVFGLANAVIGVNGTSGGLLLVAIGAVGLLMTVRTNLEPTGVAHELFGYSFTAGFFIAGFQQGGWWAELFAIVAACFLLCLSVRRRSVELVSVGAISLSLFTATSVGRHFERALGVPTLLLIVGAALIGAAVLVAQLRPLANGDRT
;
A
#
# COMPACT_ATOMS: atom_id res chain seq x y z
N MET A 1 -20.84 -25.94 16.41
CA MET A 1 -20.80 -24.49 16.09
C MET A 1 -19.37 -23.96 15.93
N GLN A 2 -18.42 -24.27 16.83
CA GLN A 2 -17.01 -23.83 16.70
C GLN A 2 -16.29 -24.31 15.41
N ALA A 3 -16.60 -25.51 14.89
CA ALA A 3 -15.99 -26.00 13.64
C ALA A 3 -16.39 -25.18 12.40
N HIS A 4 -17.64 -24.69 12.35
CA HIS A 4 -18.13 -23.85 11.25
C HIS A 4 -17.54 -22.44 11.30
N GLU A 5 -17.29 -21.91 12.51
CA GLU A 5 -16.69 -20.59 12.73
C GLU A 5 -15.17 -20.59 12.41
N ASN A 6 -14.47 -21.69 12.70
CA ASN A 6 -13.06 -21.89 12.33
C ASN A 6 -12.87 -22.09 10.82
N LEU A 7 -13.80 -22.81 10.17
CA LEU A 7 -13.86 -22.88 8.71
C LEU A 7 -14.04 -21.48 8.11
N ASP A 8 -14.95 -20.67 8.62
CA ASP A 8 -15.17 -19.30 8.13
C ASP A 8 -13.91 -18.42 8.28
N ARG A 9 -13.22 -18.44 9.43
CA ARG A 9 -11.97 -17.68 9.62
C ARG A 9 -10.83 -18.13 8.73
N SER A 10 -10.65 -19.44 8.54
CA SER A 10 -9.58 -19.99 7.67
C SER A 10 -9.81 -19.68 6.19
N THR A 11 -11.08 -19.64 5.78
CA THR A 11 -11.51 -19.28 4.42
C THR A 11 -11.36 -17.78 4.18
N ILE A 12 -11.71 -16.94 5.17
CA ILE A 12 -11.51 -15.49 5.13
C ILE A 12 -10.02 -15.14 5.03
N ALA A 13 -9.16 -15.76 5.85
CA ALA A 13 -7.71 -15.53 5.78
C ALA A 13 -7.09 -16.02 4.46
N GLY A 14 -7.59 -17.13 3.90
CA GLY A 14 -7.19 -17.60 2.58
C GLY A 14 -7.64 -16.69 1.44
N TYR A 15 -8.84 -16.15 1.55
CA TYR A 15 -9.39 -15.20 0.60
C TYR A 15 -8.64 -13.87 0.66
N GLU A 16 -8.35 -13.36 1.86
CA GLU A 16 -7.53 -12.17 2.06
C GLU A 16 -6.13 -12.37 1.48
N LEU A 17 -5.50 -13.52 1.72
CA LEU A 17 -4.20 -13.84 1.12
C LEU A 17 -4.24 -13.84 -0.41
N LEU A 18 -5.25 -14.47 -1.01
CA LEU A 18 -5.45 -14.51 -2.46
C LEU A 18 -5.71 -13.10 -3.02
N VAL A 19 -6.45 -12.27 -2.30
CA VAL A 19 -6.71 -10.88 -2.69
C VAL A 19 -5.42 -10.05 -2.58
N TYR A 20 -4.62 -10.20 -1.53
CA TYR A 20 -3.33 -9.51 -1.40
C TYR A 20 -2.31 -9.97 -2.45
N LEU A 21 -2.22 -11.28 -2.73
CA LEU A 21 -1.41 -11.83 -3.83
C LEU A 21 -1.91 -11.37 -5.20
N GLY A 22 -3.23 -11.29 -5.39
CA GLY A 22 -3.87 -10.76 -6.59
C GLY A 22 -3.54 -9.29 -6.79
N VAL A 23 -3.60 -8.47 -5.73
CA VAL A 23 -3.22 -7.06 -5.77
C VAL A 23 -1.73 -6.90 -6.10
N ALA A 24 -0.86 -7.68 -5.47
CA ALA A 24 0.57 -7.59 -5.71
C ALA A 24 0.97 -8.04 -7.13
N SER A 25 0.37 -9.11 -7.65
CA SER A 25 0.59 -9.54 -9.03
C SER A 25 0.04 -8.53 -10.04
N LEU A 26 -1.14 -7.95 -9.77
CA LEU A 26 -1.72 -6.88 -10.59
C LEU A 26 -0.84 -5.63 -10.60
N LEU A 27 -0.26 -5.23 -9.45
CA LEU A 27 0.70 -4.13 -9.36
C LEU A 27 1.98 -4.41 -10.17
N GLY A 28 2.51 -5.64 -10.12
CA GLY A 28 3.65 -6.05 -10.94
C GLY A 28 3.36 -6.00 -12.45
N ALA A 29 2.19 -6.48 -12.87
CA ALA A 29 1.75 -6.40 -14.27
C ALA A 29 1.51 -4.95 -14.70
N LEU A 30 0.90 -4.13 -13.84
CA LEU A 30 0.70 -2.70 -14.09
C LEU A 30 2.03 -1.99 -14.31
N PHE A 31 3.06 -2.32 -13.52
CA PHE A 31 4.37 -1.72 -13.64
C PHE A 31 5.00 -1.99 -15.02
N GLY A 32 4.90 -3.23 -15.52
CA GLY A 32 5.36 -3.59 -16.86
C GLY A 32 4.64 -2.81 -17.96
N VAL A 33 3.32 -2.66 -17.88
CA VAL A 33 2.51 -1.89 -18.85
C VAL A 33 2.78 -0.39 -18.72
N MET A 34 2.95 0.13 -17.51
CA MET A 34 3.24 1.55 -17.32
C MET A 34 4.57 1.92 -17.98
N ASN A 35 5.61 1.09 -17.89
CA ASN A 35 6.92 1.41 -18.46
C ASN A 35 6.94 1.59 -19.99
N SER A 36 5.95 1.05 -20.72
CA SER A 36 5.83 1.25 -22.17
C SER A 36 4.98 2.46 -22.58
N LEU A 37 4.36 3.16 -21.62
CA LEU A 37 3.43 4.27 -21.91
C LEU A 37 4.05 5.65 -21.61
N PRO A 38 3.75 6.67 -22.43
CA PRO A 38 4.07 8.07 -22.10
C PRO A 38 3.27 8.54 -20.88
N GLY A 39 3.70 9.62 -20.22
CA GLY A 39 3.09 10.10 -18.97
C GLY A 39 1.57 10.33 -19.03
N VAL A 40 1.06 10.85 -20.16
CA VAL A 40 -0.39 11.02 -20.38
C VAL A 40 -1.10 9.67 -20.54
N GLY A 41 -0.46 8.69 -21.20
CA GLY A 41 -0.98 7.33 -21.33
C GLY A 41 -1.05 6.61 -19.98
N LYS A 42 -0.07 6.81 -19.10
CA LYS A 42 -0.09 6.32 -17.72
C LYS A 42 -1.25 6.93 -16.92
N ALA A 43 -1.44 8.24 -17.02
CA ALA A 43 -2.55 8.94 -16.34
C ALA A 43 -3.93 8.46 -16.82
N LEU A 44 -4.11 8.28 -18.14
CA LEU A 44 -5.35 7.76 -18.72
C LEU A 44 -5.64 6.35 -18.22
N LEU A 45 -4.66 5.44 -18.31
CA LEU A 45 -4.81 4.05 -17.83
C LEU A 45 -5.25 4.01 -16.36
N LEU A 46 -4.56 4.76 -15.50
CA LEU A 46 -4.88 4.81 -14.07
C LEU A 46 -6.25 5.46 -13.81
N SER A 47 -6.64 6.47 -14.58
CA SER A 47 -7.98 7.07 -14.48
C SER A 47 -9.07 6.07 -14.87
N THR A 48 -8.85 5.29 -15.94
CA THR A 48 -9.78 4.22 -16.34
C THR A 48 -9.90 3.14 -15.26
N LEU A 49 -8.77 2.72 -14.68
CA LEU A 49 -8.75 1.73 -13.59
C LEU A 49 -9.42 2.25 -12.31
N THR A 50 -9.28 3.55 -12.02
CA THR A 50 -9.99 4.23 -10.92
C THR A 50 -11.50 4.05 -11.08
N VAL A 51 -12.04 4.41 -12.25
CA VAL A 51 -13.47 4.31 -12.53
C VAL A 51 -13.92 2.85 -12.52
N ALA A 52 -13.17 1.94 -13.14
CA ALA A 52 -13.49 0.51 -13.18
C ALA A 52 -13.55 -0.11 -11.78
N ALA A 53 -12.56 0.15 -10.93
CA ALA A 53 -12.51 -0.34 -9.56
C ALA A 53 -13.63 0.29 -8.69
N GLY A 54 -13.89 1.59 -8.87
CA GLY A 54 -15.01 2.29 -8.25
C GLY A 54 -16.36 1.66 -8.57
N ALA A 55 -16.62 1.42 -9.86
CA ALA A 55 -17.86 0.80 -10.35
C ALA A 55 -17.99 -0.66 -9.90
N ALA A 56 -16.90 -1.44 -9.96
CA ALA A 56 -16.90 -2.83 -9.48
C ALA A 56 -17.20 -2.92 -7.98
N GLY A 57 -16.63 -2.02 -7.16
CA GLY A 57 -16.94 -1.94 -5.74
C GLY A 57 -18.40 -1.57 -5.47
N ALA A 58 -18.96 -0.63 -6.24
CA ALA A 58 -20.38 -0.27 -6.13
C ALA A 58 -21.31 -1.44 -6.51
N ALA A 59 -20.99 -2.18 -7.58
CA ALA A 59 -21.75 -3.35 -7.99
C ALA A 59 -21.70 -4.49 -6.96
N LEU A 60 -20.58 -4.65 -6.24
CA LEU A 60 -20.45 -5.65 -5.19
C LEU A 60 -21.24 -5.31 -3.92
N LEU A 61 -21.44 -4.03 -3.61
CA LEU A 61 -22.27 -3.62 -2.48
C LEU A 61 -23.75 -3.95 -2.67
N GLN A 62 -24.22 -4.04 -3.92
CA GLN A 62 -25.59 -4.44 -4.23
C GLN A 62 -25.90 -5.90 -3.88
N ARG A 63 -24.87 -6.73 -3.61
CA ARG A 63 -25.05 -8.16 -3.32
C ARG A 63 -25.34 -8.47 -1.84
N GLU A 64 -25.44 -7.46 -0.97
CA GLU A 64 -25.83 -7.55 0.46
C GLU A 64 -25.12 -8.62 1.32
N THR A 65 -23.93 -9.08 0.94
CA THR A 65 -23.14 -10.02 1.75
C THR A 65 -21.99 -9.32 2.48
N ARG A 66 -21.61 -9.81 3.66
CA ARG A 66 -20.45 -9.27 4.40
C ARG A 66 -19.14 -9.42 3.62
N SER A 67 -18.98 -10.50 2.86
CA SER A 67 -17.81 -10.73 2.01
C SER A 67 -17.78 -9.75 0.84
N SER A 68 -18.92 -9.47 0.20
CA SER A 68 -18.99 -8.48 -0.90
C SER A 68 -18.75 -7.06 -0.42
N ALA A 69 -19.21 -6.69 0.78
CA ALA A 69 -18.92 -5.39 1.39
C ALA A 69 -17.43 -5.18 1.69
N ARG A 70 -16.71 -6.23 2.11
CA ARG A 70 -15.25 -6.20 2.31
C ARG A 70 -14.51 -6.09 0.98
N ALA A 71 -14.88 -6.90 -0.01
CA ALA A 71 -14.29 -6.85 -1.35
C ALA A 71 -14.51 -5.48 -2.02
N ALA A 72 -15.70 -4.89 -1.85
CA ALA A 72 -15.99 -3.53 -2.30
C ALA A 72 -15.08 -2.49 -1.63
N GLY A 73 -14.87 -2.60 -0.31
CA GLY A 73 -13.96 -1.72 0.43
C GLY A 73 -12.52 -1.75 -0.11
N LEU A 74 -12.02 -2.92 -0.52
CA LEU A 74 -10.69 -3.09 -1.11
C LEU A 74 -10.62 -2.54 -2.54
N LEU A 75 -11.64 -2.74 -3.36
CA LEU A 75 -11.70 -2.17 -4.71
C LEU A 75 -11.77 -0.65 -4.69
N TRP A 76 -12.50 -0.09 -3.73
CA TRP A 76 -12.53 1.35 -3.51
C TRP A 76 -11.22 1.90 -2.98
N PHE A 77 -10.50 1.15 -2.14
CA PHE A 77 -9.13 1.50 -1.77
C PHE A 77 -8.21 1.53 -3.00
N LEU A 78 -8.28 0.52 -3.87
CA LEU A 78 -7.52 0.50 -5.13
C LEU A 78 -7.89 1.66 -6.04
N SER A 79 -9.17 2.03 -6.13
CA SER A 79 -9.62 3.21 -6.85
C SER A 79 -8.91 4.48 -6.33
N VAL A 80 -8.85 4.68 -5.01
CA VAL A 80 -8.12 5.81 -4.40
C VAL A 80 -6.63 5.79 -4.78
N VAL A 81 -5.99 4.62 -4.74
CA VAL A 81 -4.57 4.47 -5.11
C VAL A 81 -4.35 4.81 -6.59
N PHE A 82 -5.22 4.35 -7.49
CA PHE A 82 -5.13 4.68 -8.92
C PHE A 82 -5.38 6.17 -9.19
N ALA A 83 -6.33 6.79 -8.47
CA ALA A 83 -6.57 8.23 -8.56
C ALA A 83 -5.33 9.04 -8.12
N ALA A 84 -4.69 8.62 -7.03
CA ALA A 84 -3.44 9.22 -6.55
C ALA A 84 -2.34 9.10 -7.61
N GLY A 85 -2.20 7.92 -8.21
CA GLY A 85 -1.23 7.67 -9.29
C GLY A 85 -1.51 8.52 -10.53
N ALA A 86 -2.76 8.58 -11.00
CA ALA A 86 -3.17 9.39 -12.15
C ALA A 86 -2.83 10.87 -11.94
N GLY A 87 -3.17 11.41 -10.76
CA GLY A 87 -2.85 12.78 -10.37
C GLY A 87 -1.34 13.07 -10.38
N SER A 88 -0.51 12.13 -9.92
CA SER A 88 0.95 12.29 -9.94
C SER A 88 1.51 12.41 -11.37
N TYR A 89 1.02 11.62 -12.32
CA TYR A 89 1.47 11.65 -13.71
C TYR A 89 0.95 12.87 -14.48
N LEU A 90 -0.26 13.36 -14.17
CA LEU A 90 -0.79 14.60 -14.73
C LEU A 90 0.00 15.85 -14.29
N SER A 91 0.57 15.82 -13.08
CA SER A 91 1.45 16.88 -12.59
C SER A 91 2.81 16.93 -13.34
N GLY A 92 3.28 15.78 -13.85
CA GLY A 92 4.63 15.60 -14.39
C GLY A 92 4.85 15.96 -15.86
N SER A 93 3.84 16.40 -16.61
CA SER A 93 3.95 16.64 -18.06
C SER A 93 4.49 18.03 -18.44
N GLY A 94 4.94 18.87 -17.49
CA GLY A 94 5.55 20.16 -17.87
C GLY A 94 6.12 21.07 -16.78
N HIS A 95 6.19 20.68 -15.50
CA HIS A 95 6.55 21.61 -14.43
C HIS A 95 7.64 21.09 -13.50
N ARG A 96 8.80 21.75 -13.52
CA ARG A 96 9.88 21.59 -12.54
C ARG A 96 9.46 22.24 -11.22
N GLY A 97 8.84 21.48 -10.32
CA GLY A 97 8.50 21.94 -8.97
C GLY A 97 7.80 20.87 -8.13
N VAL A 98 8.36 20.59 -6.94
CA VAL A 98 7.91 19.54 -5.99
C VAL A 98 6.52 19.80 -5.40
N ILE A 99 6.05 21.06 -5.43
CA ILE A 99 4.78 21.52 -4.85
C ILE A 99 3.56 20.85 -5.53
N LYS A 100 3.62 20.60 -6.83
CA LYS A 100 2.48 20.09 -7.62
C LYS A 100 2.22 18.58 -7.48
N PRO A 101 3.19 17.66 -7.54
CA PRO A 101 2.88 16.22 -7.58
C PRO A 101 2.18 15.67 -6.34
N LEU A 102 2.50 16.14 -5.12
CA LEU A 102 1.88 15.65 -3.89
C LEU A 102 0.44 16.15 -3.74
N LEU A 103 0.15 17.41 -4.06
CA LEU A 103 -1.21 17.95 -4.03
C LEU A 103 -2.08 17.38 -5.15
N PHE A 104 -1.53 17.27 -6.36
CA PHE A 104 -2.25 16.69 -7.50
C PHE A 104 -2.51 15.18 -7.32
N SER A 105 -1.69 14.48 -6.55
CA SER A 105 -1.94 13.09 -6.15
C SER A 105 -2.90 12.99 -4.96
N GLY A 106 -2.66 13.77 -3.92
CA GLY A 106 -3.39 13.72 -2.65
C GLY A 106 -4.82 14.24 -2.73
N ALA A 107 -5.08 15.32 -3.46
CA ALA A 107 -6.42 15.93 -3.54
C ALA A 107 -7.48 15.00 -4.18
N PRO A 108 -7.27 14.42 -5.38
CA PRO A 108 -8.24 13.48 -5.93
C PRO A 108 -8.37 12.23 -5.08
N ALA A 109 -7.25 11.71 -4.57
CA ALA A 109 -7.25 10.55 -3.67
C ALA A 109 -8.09 10.80 -2.41
N LEU A 110 -7.95 11.98 -1.80
CA LEU A 110 -8.70 12.37 -0.62
C LEU A 110 -10.19 12.52 -0.94
N ALA A 111 -10.54 13.12 -2.09
CA ALA A 111 -11.93 13.25 -2.51
C ALA A 111 -12.60 11.88 -2.68
N PHE A 112 -11.94 10.93 -3.34
CA PHE A 112 -12.44 9.56 -3.48
C PHE A 112 -12.49 8.83 -2.13
N ALA A 113 -11.48 8.97 -1.28
CA ALA A 113 -11.44 8.34 0.04
C ALA A 113 -12.59 8.84 0.93
N VAL A 114 -12.85 10.15 0.94
CA VAL A 114 -13.99 10.74 1.68
C VAL A 114 -15.32 10.24 1.11
N PHE A 115 -15.46 10.24 -0.22
CA PHE A 115 -16.66 9.74 -0.89
C PHE A 115 -16.95 8.28 -0.54
N TYR A 116 -15.97 7.38 -0.71
CA TYR A 116 -16.15 5.96 -0.41
C TYR A 116 -16.35 5.70 1.09
N TRP A 117 -15.65 6.43 1.95
CA TRP A 117 -15.84 6.32 3.41
C TRP A 117 -17.25 6.74 3.85
N SER A 118 -17.84 7.74 3.17
CA SER A 118 -19.22 8.16 3.45
C SER A 118 -20.26 7.09 3.13
N ILE A 119 -19.93 6.16 2.21
CA ILE A 119 -20.82 5.06 1.81
C ILE A 119 -20.54 3.79 2.62
N ASN A 120 -19.26 3.42 2.77
CA ASN A 120 -18.84 2.22 3.49
C ASN A 120 -17.64 2.50 4.39
N ARG A 121 -17.85 2.44 5.71
CA ARG A 121 -16.83 2.68 6.73
C ARG A 121 -15.92 1.46 6.97
N ALA A 122 -15.32 0.96 5.90
CA ALA A 122 -14.37 -0.15 5.96
C ALA A 122 -12.98 0.31 6.46
N GLY A 123 -12.24 -0.58 7.13
CA GLY A 123 -10.88 -0.30 7.63
C GLY A 123 -9.92 0.18 6.53
N ALA A 124 -10.01 -0.41 5.33
CA ALA A 124 -9.23 0.02 4.17
C ALA A 124 -9.47 1.50 3.78
N GLN A 125 -10.68 2.03 4.02
CA GLN A 125 -10.99 3.44 3.73
C GLN A 125 -10.35 4.38 4.76
N LEU A 126 -10.17 3.94 6.01
CA LEU A 126 -9.39 4.71 7.00
C LEU A 126 -7.92 4.79 6.58
N VAL A 127 -7.36 3.71 6.04
CA VAL A 127 -6.00 3.70 5.48
C VAL A 127 -5.88 4.66 4.30
N ALA A 128 -6.85 4.63 3.37
CA ALA A 128 -6.93 5.55 2.25
C ALA A 128 -7.02 7.02 2.69
N LEU A 129 -7.89 7.33 3.67
CA LEU A 129 -8.07 8.68 4.21
C LEU A 129 -6.79 9.21 4.85
N TRP A 130 -6.10 8.38 5.65
CA TRP A 130 -4.84 8.77 6.26
C TRP A 130 -3.76 9.01 5.21
N ALA A 131 -3.57 8.07 4.28
CA ALA A 131 -2.54 8.18 3.24
C ALA A 131 -2.77 9.41 2.36
N SER A 132 -3.99 9.61 1.88
CA SER A 132 -4.35 10.78 1.05
C SER A 132 -4.28 12.09 1.85
N GLY A 133 -4.71 12.08 3.12
CA GLY A 133 -4.59 13.22 4.02
C GLY A 133 -3.13 13.62 4.23
N MET A 134 -2.24 12.65 4.47
CA MET A 134 -0.80 12.90 4.58
C MET A 134 -0.22 13.48 3.29
N LEU A 135 -0.59 12.96 2.11
CA LEU A 135 -0.16 13.54 0.83
C LEU A 135 -0.57 15.01 0.69
N VAL A 136 -1.81 15.36 1.09
CA VAL A 136 -2.29 16.74 1.07
C VAL A 136 -1.55 17.61 2.11
N VAL A 137 -1.39 17.13 3.34
CA VAL A 137 -0.69 17.86 4.42
C VAL A 137 0.76 18.13 4.04
N PHE A 138 1.49 17.12 3.56
CA PHE A 138 2.87 17.31 3.10
C PHE A 138 2.96 18.18 1.85
N GLY A 139 1.98 18.07 0.94
CA GLY A 139 1.87 18.94 -0.22
C GLY A 139 1.68 20.42 0.17
N LEU A 140 0.79 20.69 1.13
CA LEU A 140 0.56 22.03 1.68
C LEU A 140 1.78 22.53 2.47
N ALA A 141 2.38 21.69 3.31
CA ALA A 141 3.57 22.05 4.08
C ALA A 141 4.76 22.38 3.16
N ASN A 142 4.94 21.64 2.07
CA ASN A 142 5.92 21.98 1.04
C ASN A 142 5.62 23.35 0.39
N ALA A 143 4.34 23.62 0.09
CA ALA A 143 3.91 24.86 -0.56
C ALA A 143 4.06 26.10 0.33
N VAL A 144 3.74 25.99 1.62
CA VAL A 144 3.63 27.14 2.55
C VAL A 144 4.94 27.41 3.28
N ILE A 145 5.63 26.36 3.76
CA ILE A 145 6.81 26.49 4.62
C ILE A 145 8.05 25.78 4.06
N GLY A 146 7.99 25.25 2.83
CA GLY A 146 9.16 24.71 2.13
C GLY A 146 9.67 23.37 2.65
N VAL A 147 8.85 22.55 3.31
CA VAL A 147 9.23 21.20 3.75
C VAL A 147 9.70 20.38 2.55
N ASN A 148 10.99 20.04 2.47
CA ASN A 148 11.52 19.20 1.40
C ASN A 148 11.11 17.73 1.57
N GLY A 149 11.17 16.93 0.50
CA GLY A 149 10.71 15.53 0.53
C GLY A 149 11.45 14.66 1.55
N THR A 150 12.71 14.98 1.85
CA THR A 150 13.51 14.27 2.86
C THR A 150 12.99 14.48 4.27
N SER A 151 12.76 15.74 4.68
CA SER A 151 12.22 16.05 6.01
C SER A 151 10.79 15.54 6.18
N GLY A 152 9.95 15.67 5.15
CA GLY A 152 8.60 15.10 5.15
C GLY A 152 8.59 13.58 5.27
N GLY A 153 9.46 12.89 4.55
CA GLY A 153 9.63 11.45 4.63
C GLY A 153 10.10 10.97 6.00
N LEU A 154 11.10 11.63 6.59
CA LEU A 154 11.59 11.32 7.94
C LEU A 154 10.54 11.60 9.03
N LEU A 155 9.74 12.66 8.88
CA LEU A 155 8.60 12.92 9.77
C LEU A 155 7.60 11.77 9.70
N LEU A 156 7.29 11.27 8.50
CA LEU A 156 6.39 10.14 8.31
C LEU A 156 6.95 8.85 8.91
N VAL A 157 8.27 8.63 8.83
CA VAL A 157 8.95 7.53 9.55
C VAL A 157 8.75 7.67 11.06
N ALA A 158 8.96 8.86 11.61
CA ALA A 158 8.81 9.09 13.05
C ALA A 158 7.35 8.84 13.50
N ILE A 159 6.37 9.34 12.73
CA ILE A 159 4.94 9.09 12.98
C ILE A 159 4.63 7.59 12.91
N GLY A 160 5.13 6.89 11.88
CA GLY A 160 4.96 5.44 11.74
C GLY A 160 5.60 4.65 12.88
N ALA A 161 6.81 5.01 13.30
CA ALA A 161 7.52 4.33 14.39
C ALA A 161 6.83 4.53 15.74
N VAL A 162 6.45 5.78 16.07
CA VAL A 162 5.72 6.09 17.30
C VAL A 162 4.35 5.43 17.30
N GLY A 163 3.63 5.51 16.18
CA GLY A 163 2.33 4.87 16.01
C GLY A 163 2.41 3.36 16.15
N LEU A 164 3.37 2.69 15.51
CA LEU A 164 3.61 1.25 15.69
C LEU A 164 3.94 0.91 17.14
N LEU A 165 4.79 1.70 17.81
CA LEU A 165 5.11 1.50 19.22
C LEU A 165 3.86 1.61 20.11
N MET A 166 3.01 2.60 19.83
CA MET A 166 1.74 2.78 20.53
C MET A 166 0.78 1.63 20.24
N THR A 167 0.59 1.23 18.98
CA THR A 167 -0.25 0.06 18.64
C THR A 167 0.21 -1.19 19.38
N VAL A 168 1.54 -1.40 19.49
CA VAL A 168 2.13 -2.55 20.19
C VAL A 168 2.01 -2.46 21.71
N ARG A 169 2.02 -1.25 22.30
CA ARG A 169 2.00 -1.06 23.77
C ARG A 169 0.61 -0.85 24.36
N THR A 170 -0.26 -0.14 23.64
CA THR A 170 -1.56 0.31 24.15
C THR A 170 -2.74 -0.34 23.43
N ASN A 171 -2.50 -1.26 22.48
CA ASN A 171 -3.53 -1.90 21.67
C ASN A 171 -4.52 -0.88 21.06
N LEU A 172 -4.00 0.07 20.27
CA LEU A 172 -4.85 1.03 19.57
C LEU A 172 -5.91 0.31 18.73
N GLU A 173 -7.19 0.52 19.04
CA GLU A 173 -8.30 -0.06 18.30
C GLU A 173 -8.76 0.87 17.16
N PRO A 174 -9.06 0.34 15.95
CA PRO A 174 -8.93 -1.05 15.53
C PRO A 174 -7.46 -1.41 15.21
N THR A 175 -6.94 -2.45 15.88
CA THR A 175 -5.52 -2.85 15.86
C THR A 175 -5.01 -3.22 14.48
N GLY A 176 -5.81 -3.93 13.67
CA GLY A 176 -5.44 -4.27 12.29
C GLY A 176 -5.20 -3.02 11.43
N VAL A 177 -6.11 -2.05 11.48
CA VAL A 177 -5.98 -0.78 10.73
C VAL A 177 -4.79 0.04 11.23
N ALA A 178 -4.55 0.05 12.55
CA ALA A 178 -3.41 0.75 13.13
C ALA A 178 -2.07 0.15 12.68
N HIS A 179 -1.95 -1.18 12.58
CA HIS A 179 -0.76 -1.83 12.03
C HIS A 179 -0.52 -1.45 10.57
N GLU A 180 -1.57 -1.41 9.74
CA GLU A 180 -1.46 -0.98 8.35
C GLU A 180 -1.05 0.48 8.22
N LEU A 181 -1.79 1.39 8.89
CA LEU A 181 -1.55 2.82 8.87
C LEU A 181 -0.11 3.19 9.23
N PHE A 182 0.33 2.74 10.39
CA PHE A 182 1.65 3.11 10.92
C PHE A 182 2.76 2.29 10.27
N GLY A 183 2.50 1.04 9.87
CA GLY A 183 3.41 0.23 9.08
C GLY A 183 3.72 0.86 7.73
N TYR A 184 2.69 1.23 6.95
CA TYR A 184 2.88 1.91 5.68
C TYR A 184 3.53 3.29 5.85
N SER A 185 3.18 4.04 6.91
CA SER A 185 3.83 5.32 7.20
C SER A 185 5.33 5.14 7.49
N PHE A 186 5.70 4.10 8.24
CA PHE A 186 7.08 3.80 8.57
C PHE A 186 7.90 3.41 7.33
N THR A 187 7.38 2.53 6.47
CA THR A 187 8.10 2.06 5.28
C THR A 187 8.11 3.10 4.15
N ALA A 188 6.96 3.72 3.86
CA ALA A 188 6.84 4.74 2.82
C ALA A 188 7.63 6.00 3.16
N GLY A 189 7.76 6.36 4.45
CA GLY A 189 8.53 7.52 4.88
C GLY A 189 10.01 7.44 4.45
N PHE A 190 10.66 6.28 4.63
CA PHE A 190 12.04 6.07 4.17
C PHE A 190 12.15 6.16 2.65
N PHE A 191 11.19 5.56 1.93
CA PHE A 191 11.17 5.61 0.48
C PHE A 191 11.04 7.06 -0.04
N ILE A 192 10.09 7.83 0.50
CA ILE A 192 9.89 9.25 0.16
C ILE A 192 11.15 10.07 0.47
N ALA A 193 11.79 9.80 1.61
CA ALA A 193 12.97 10.54 2.02
C ALA A 193 14.16 10.35 1.07
N GLY A 194 14.31 9.15 0.52
CA GLY A 194 15.37 8.79 -0.43
C GLY A 194 15.12 9.18 -1.86
N PHE A 195 13.85 9.16 -2.28
CA PHE A 195 13.47 9.32 -3.68
C PHE A 195 13.88 10.68 -4.26
N GLN A 196 13.96 11.73 -3.43
CA GLN A 196 14.28 13.09 -3.88
C GLN A 196 15.77 13.40 -4.00
N GLN A 197 16.63 12.73 -3.22
CA GLN A 197 18.09 13.01 -3.24
C GLN A 197 18.88 12.01 -4.08
N GLY A 198 18.22 11.01 -4.70
CA GLY A 198 18.92 9.90 -5.37
C GLY A 198 19.76 9.08 -4.39
N GLY A 199 19.42 9.12 -3.10
CA GLY A 199 20.18 8.49 -2.03
C GLY A 199 19.84 7.01 -1.92
N TRP A 200 20.73 6.15 -2.43
CA TRP A 200 20.66 4.69 -2.27
C TRP A 200 20.46 4.24 -0.81
N TRP A 201 20.97 5.02 0.15
CA TRP A 201 20.84 4.77 1.59
C TRP A 201 19.37 4.65 2.04
N ALA A 202 18.48 5.50 1.53
CA ALA A 202 17.09 5.55 1.98
C ALA A 202 16.21 4.48 1.31
N GLU A 203 16.55 4.08 0.08
CA GLU A 203 15.94 2.88 -0.54
C GLU A 203 16.33 1.61 0.25
N LEU A 204 17.59 1.50 0.70
CA LEU A 204 18.02 0.42 1.59
C LEU A 204 17.28 0.44 2.92
N PHE A 205 17.13 1.59 3.58
CA PHE A 205 16.36 1.67 4.83
C PHE A 205 14.90 1.32 4.64
N ALA A 206 14.29 1.64 3.49
CA ALA A 206 12.93 1.24 3.18
C ALA A 206 12.79 -0.29 3.04
N ILE A 207 13.76 -0.95 2.39
CA ILE A 207 13.82 -2.42 2.29
C ILE A 207 14.06 -3.05 3.66
N VAL A 208 15.01 -2.52 4.43
CA VAL A 208 15.30 -3.00 5.80
C VAL A 208 14.08 -2.83 6.71
N ALA A 209 13.36 -1.71 6.60
CA ALA A 209 12.11 -1.47 7.33
C ALA A 209 11.04 -2.49 6.93
N ALA A 210 10.89 -2.80 5.64
CA ALA A 210 9.94 -3.82 5.17
C ALA A 210 10.30 -5.21 5.71
N CYS A 211 11.58 -5.60 5.68
CA CYS A 211 12.06 -6.85 6.30
C CYS A 211 11.85 -6.86 7.81
N PHE A 212 12.08 -5.74 8.50
CA PHE A 212 11.82 -5.60 9.92
C PHE A 212 10.34 -5.81 10.25
N LEU A 213 9.42 -5.26 9.44
CA LEU A 213 7.98 -5.50 9.61
C LEU A 213 7.62 -6.97 9.38
N LEU A 214 8.25 -7.66 8.41
CA LEU A 214 8.09 -9.10 8.22
C LEU A 214 8.63 -9.92 9.39
N CYS A 215 9.75 -9.53 10.00
CA CYS A 215 10.24 -10.20 11.21
C CYS A 215 9.32 -9.93 12.42
N LEU A 216 8.83 -8.69 12.55
CA LEU A 216 7.91 -8.30 13.60
C LEU A 216 6.57 -9.02 13.47
N SER A 217 6.11 -9.24 12.23
CA SER A 217 4.86 -9.95 11.95
C SER A 217 4.92 -11.41 12.37
N VAL A 218 6.06 -12.09 12.19
CA VAL A 218 6.27 -13.46 12.70
C VAL A 218 6.20 -13.49 14.22
N ARG A 219 6.89 -12.57 14.89
CA ARG A 219 6.90 -12.49 16.35
C ARG A 219 5.52 -12.18 16.93
N ARG A 220 4.74 -11.34 16.25
CA ARG A 220 3.43 -10.87 16.72
C ARG A 220 2.24 -11.62 16.12
N ARG A 221 2.47 -12.54 15.18
CA ARG A 221 1.45 -13.29 14.46
C ARG A 221 0.37 -12.39 13.84
N SER A 222 0.75 -11.26 13.26
CA SER A 222 -0.17 -10.30 12.61
C SER A 222 -0.10 -10.42 11.10
N VAL A 223 -1.24 -10.66 10.46
CA VAL A 223 -1.38 -10.79 9.00
C VAL A 223 -1.20 -9.42 8.32
N GLU A 224 -1.64 -8.36 8.98
CA GLU A 224 -1.56 -6.98 8.52
C GLU A 224 -0.11 -6.50 8.40
N LEU A 225 0.75 -6.84 9.37
CA LEU A 225 2.17 -6.54 9.26
C LEU A 225 2.86 -7.36 8.15
N VAL A 226 2.39 -8.58 7.87
CA VAL A 226 2.87 -9.36 6.73
C VAL A 226 2.49 -8.68 5.42
N SER A 227 1.23 -8.24 5.27
CA SER A 227 0.76 -7.59 4.05
C SER A 227 1.55 -6.30 3.79
N VAL A 228 1.70 -5.44 4.79
CA VAL A 228 2.49 -4.20 4.70
C VAL A 228 3.94 -4.50 4.33
N GLY A 229 4.57 -5.45 5.02
CA GLY A 229 5.96 -5.83 4.77
C GLY A 229 6.16 -6.38 3.36
N ALA A 230 5.29 -7.29 2.91
CA ALA A 230 5.38 -7.92 1.60
C ALA A 230 5.12 -6.93 0.46
N ILE A 231 4.09 -6.07 0.59
CA ILE A 231 3.76 -5.03 -0.39
C ILE A 231 4.90 -4.01 -0.47
N SER A 232 5.38 -3.51 0.68
CA SER A 232 6.48 -2.54 0.73
C SER A 232 7.77 -3.13 0.13
N LEU A 233 8.13 -4.35 0.52
CA LEU A 233 9.32 -5.03 0.02
C LEU A 233 9.25 -5.21 -1.50
N SER A 234 8.11 -5.67 -2.01
CA SER A 234 7.90 -5.88 -3.45
C SER A 234 8.00 -4.56 -4.24
N LEU A 235 7.29 -3.52 -3.79
CA LEU A 235 7.29 -2.21 -4.43
C LEU A 235 8.67 -1.55 -4.42
N PHE A 236 9.35 -1.54 -3.27
CA PHE A 236 10.65 -0.87 -3.15
C PHE A 236 11.74 -1.62 -3.89
N THR A 237 11.72 -2.95 -3.85
CA THR A 237 12.68 -3.75 -4.62
C THR A 237 12.45 -3.56 -6.11
N ALA A 238 11.19 -3.61 -6.58
CA ALA A 238 10.86 -3.34 -7.99
C ALA A 238 11.29 -1.95 -8.44
N THR A 239 11.06 -0.94 -7.60
CA THR A 239 11.41 0.44 -7.94
C THR A 239 12.91 0.68 -7.93
N SER A 240 13.63 0.14 -6.93
CA SER A 240 15.08 0.26 -6.81
C SER A 240 15.80 -0.46 -7.95
N VAL A 241 15.35 -1.68 -8.30
CA VAL A 241 15.89 -2.44 -9.43
C VAL A 241 15.57 -1.73 -10.75
N GLY A 242 14.34 -1.23 -10.93
CA GLY A 242 13.96 -0.47 -12.12
C GLY A 242 14.86 0.75 -12.32
N ARG A 243 15.13 1.52 -11.27
CA ARG A 243 15.98 2.72 -11.36
C ARG A 243 17.45 2.43 -11.64
N HIS A 244 18.02 1.43 -10.99
CA HIS A 244 19.47 1.20 -11.02
C HIS A 244 19.90 0.16 -12.06
N PHE A 245 18.97 -0.69 -12.51
CA PHE A 245 19.28 -1.86 -13.33
C PHE A 245 18.40 -2.03 -14.58
N GLU A 246 17.58 -1.02 -14.95
CA GLU A 246 16.71 -1.07 -16.14
C GLU A 246 17.44 -1.49 -17.42
N ARG A 247 18.67 -1.02 -17.59
CA ARG A 247 19.49 -1.29 -18.79
C ARG A 247 20.17 -2.67 -18.77
N ALA A 248 20.26 -3.33 -17.61
CA ALA A 248 21.05 -4.54 -17.43
C ALA A 248 20.20 -5.80 -17.20
N LEU A 249 19.05 -5.69 -16.52
CA LEU A 249 18.31 -6.86 -16.00
C LEU A 249 16.93 -7.06 -16.63
N GLY A 250 16.37 -6.06 -17.32
CA GLY A 250 15.08 -6.16 -18.02
C GLY A 250 13.86 -6.41 -17.11
N VAL A 251 12.66 -6.15 -17.65
CA VAL A 251 11.35 -6.36 -17.00
C VAL A 251 11.11 -7.81 -16.48
N PRO A 252 11.63 -8.88 -17.11
CA PRO A 252 11.42 -10.26 -16.62
C PRO A 252 12.07 -10.54 -15.26
N THR A 253 13.25 -9.99 -14.99
CA THR A 253 13.97 -10.24 -13.74
C THR A 253 13.31 -9.49 -12.56
N LEU A 254 12.71 -8.32 -12.84
CA LEU A 254 11.86 -7.59 -11.89
C LEU A 254 10.65 -8.42 -11.45
N LEU A 255 9.96 -9.06 -12.41
CA LEU A 255 8.82 -9.95 -12.13
C LEU A 255 9.24 -11.19 -11.34
N LEU A 256 10.43 -11.74 -11.58
CA LEU A 256 10.98 -12.87 -10.81
C LEU A 256 11.30 -12.49 -9.37
N ILE A 257 11.89 -11.32 -9.13
CA ILE A 257 12.21 -10.86 -7.76
C ILE A 257 10.94 -10.53 -6.98
N VAL A 258 9.98 -9.85 -7.60
CA VAL A 258 8.66 -9.58 -7.01
C VAL A 258 7.92 -10.90 -6.74
N GLY A 259 7.96 -11.84 -7.69
CA GLY A 259 7.40 -13.18 -7.54
C GLY A 259 8.06 -13.97 -6.39
N ALA A 260 9.38 -13.93 -6.26
CA ALA A 260 10.11 -14.59 -5.17
C ALA A 260 9.80 -13.97 -3.81
N ALA A 261 9.71 -12.64 -3.73
CA ALA A 261 9.28 -11.93 -2.52
C ALA A 261 7.85 -12.29 -2.13
N LEU A 262 6.94 -12.41 -3.10
CA LEU A 262 5.55 -12.83 -2.90
C LEU A 262 5.45 -14.30 -2.47
N ILE A 263 6.26 -15.19 -3.04
CA ILE A 263 6.34 -16.59 -2.63
C ILE A 263 6.88 -16.68 -1.20
N GLY A 264 7.93 -15.93 -0.87
CA GLY A 264 8.47 -15.86 0.50
C GLY A 264 7.44 -15.36 1.51
N ALA A 265 6.69 -14.32 1.16
CA ALA A 265 5.57 -13.82 1.97
C ALA A 265 4.46 -14.86 2.11
N ALA A 266 4.07 -15.54 1.03
CA ALA A 266 3.06 -16.59 1.05
C ALA A 266 3.49 -17.79 1.91
N VAL A 267 4.76 -18.18 1.87
CA VAL A 267 5.34 -19.22 2.74
C VAL A 267 5.34 -18.79 4.20
N LEU A 268 5.72 -17.54 4.49
CA LEU A 268 5.65 -16.97 5.84
C LEU A 268 4.21 -16.96 6.39
N VAL A 269 3.23 -16.56 5.57
CA VAL A 269 1.81 -16.62 5.97
C VAL A 269 1.34 -18.07 6.15
N ALA A 270 1.75 -18.99 5.27
CA ALA A 270 1.42 -20.41 5.39
C ALA A 270 1.97 -21.04 6.68
N GLN A 271 3.14 -20.60 7.14
CA GLN A 271 3.70 -21.02 8.43
C GLN A 271 3.04 -20.35 9.65
N LEU A 272 2.42 -19.18 9.47
CA LEU A 272 1.66 -18.50 10.53
C LEU A 272 0.20 -18.99 10.64
N ARG A 273 -0.31 -19.65 9.59
CA ARG A 273 -1.68 -20.21 9.51
C ARG A 273 -2.05 -21.23 10.59
N PRO A 274 -1.17 -22.18 11.00
CA PRO A 274 -1.45 -23.10 12.10
C PRO A 274 -1.67 -22.37 13.44
N LEU A 275 -1.07 -21.19 13.61
CA LEU A 275 -1.04 -20.47 14.87
C LEU A 275 -2.22 -19.50 15.05
N ALA A 276 -2.87 -19.08 13.96
CA ALA A 276 -4.12 -18.30 13.98
C ALA A 276 -5.36 -19.19 14.21
N ASN A 277 -5.24 -20.49 13.95
CA ASN A 277 -6.31 -21.48 14.12
C ASN A 277 -6.38 -22.08 15.53
N GLY A 278 -5.47 -21.70 16.44
CA GLY A 278 -5.48 -22.23 17.80
C GLY A 278 -5.14 -23.72 17.90
N ASP A 279 -4.45 -24.29 16.90
CA ASP A 279 -3.85 -25.61 17.05
C ASP A 279 -2.64 -25.47 17.97
N ARG A 280 -2.92 -25.65 19.26
CA ARG A 280 -1.92 -25.99 20.27
C ARG A 280 -1.45 -27.41 19.98
N THR A 281 -0.24 -27.54 19.47
CA THR A 281 0.67 -28.57 19.99
C THR A 281 1.55 -27.92 21.03
#